data_AF-A0A354M3Q7-F1
#
_entry.id   AF-A0A354M3Q7-F1
#
_cell.length_a   1.000
_cell.length_b   1.000
_cell.length_c   1.000
_cell.angle_alpha   90.00
_cell.angle_beta   90.00
_cell.angle_gamma   90.00
#
_symmetry.space_group_name_H-M   'P 1'
#
loop_
_entity.id
_entity.type
_entity.pdbx_description
1 polymer ?
#
loop_
_entity_poly.entity_id
_entity_poly.type
_entity_poly.pdbx_seq_one_letter_code
_entity_poly.pdbx_strand_id
1 'polypeptide(L)'
;HVFSTDDMVHWTDHGEILNSSQVAWGRKEGGFMWAPDCAYKNGTYYFYFPHPSETAWNDSWKIGVATSRYPDRDFKVQGYIKGMDSLIDPCVFIDDDGQAYIYHGGGGICKGGKLKDNMMELDGEMLRMEGLVDFHEAPWVHKYNGKYYLSYSDNHDENMNDGVKGDNRMRYAISDSPLGPWKHQGIYMEPTDSYTNHGSIVEYKGEWFAFYHNSALSNHDWLRSICVDRLYYNEDGTIQMVKQRK
;
A
#
# COMPACT_ATOMS: atom_id res chain seq x y z
N HIS A 1 -6.73 12.58 2.89
CA HIS A 1 -5.93 13.77 3.17
C HIS A 1 -4.54 13.59 2.59
N VAL A 2 -3.81 14.66 2.31
CA VAL A 2 -2.40 14.62 1.87
C VAL A 2 -1.55 15.49 2.76
N PHE A 3 -0.35 15.01 3.09
CA PHE A 3 0.67 15.76 3.82
C PHE A 3 1.96 15.79 2.99
N SER A 4 2.76 16.84 3.15
CA SER A 4 4.09 16.91 2.56
C SER A 4 5.14 17.36 3.56
N THR A 5 6.37 16.92 3.36
CA THR A 5 7.55 17.33 4.13
C THR A 5 8.74 17.47 3.19
N ASP A 6 9.72 18.28 3.59
CA ASP A 6 11.05 18.30 2.99
C ASP A 6 12.16 17.84 3.95
N ASP A 7 11.83 17.51 5.20
CA ASP A 7 12.80 17.18 6.25
C ASP A 7 12.43 15.96 7.12
N MET A 8 11.27 15.33 6.86
CA MET A 8 10.70 14.21 7.64
C MET A 8 10.34 14.56 9.09
N VAL A 9 10.33 15.84 9.45
CA VAL A 9 10.02 16.33 10.80
C VAL A 9 8.82 17.27 10.77
N HIS A 10 8.83 18.26 9.88
CA HIS A 10 7.77 19.24 9.72
C HIS A 10 6.88 18.85 8.55
N TRP A 11 5.57 18.80 8.82
CA TRP A 11 4.56 18.36 7.86
C TRP A 11 3.58 19.48 7.57
N THR A 12 3.33 19.72 6.28
CA THR A 12 2.25 20.59 5.80
C THR A 12 1.04 19.72 5.50
N ASP A 13 -0.11 20.01 6.11
CA ASP A 13 -1.40 19.40 5.78
C ASP A 13 -2.03 20.14 4.58
N HIS A 14 -2.33 19.40 3.52
CA HIS A 14 -2.99 19.91 2.31
C HIS A 14 -4.48 19.62 2.27
N GLY A 15 -5.02 18.96 3.31
CA GLY A 15 -6.44 18.66 3.43
C GLY A 15 -6.89 17.47 2.59
N GLU A 16 -8.21 17.37 2.39
CA GLU A 16 -8.86 16.31 1.62
C GLU A 16 -8.67 16.51 0.11
N ILE A 17 -8.17 15.48 -0.58
CA ILE A 17 -7.93 15.51 -2.03
C ILE A 17 -8.98 14.74 -2.84
N LEU A 18 -9.68 13.82 -2.21
CA LEU A 18 -10.68 12.96 -2.83
C LEU A 18 -11.66 12.45 -1.78
N ASN A 19 -12.94 12.54 -2.09
CA ASN A 19 -14.03 12.08 -1.26
C ASN A 19 -14.88 11.05 -2.01
N SER A 20 -15.48 10.09 -1.29
CA SER A 20 -16.37 9.06 -1.87
C SER A 20 -17.53 9.64 -2.69
N SER A 21 -18.03 10.83 -2.34
CA SER A 21 -19.09 11.51 -3.10
C SER A 21 -18.68 11.90 -4.53
N GLN A 22 -17.38 11.95 -4.83
CA GLN A 22 -16.84 12.22 -6.17
C GLN A 22 -16.75 10.94 -7.03
N VAL A 23 -17.00 9.76 -6.45
CA VAL A 23 -16.89 8.46 -7.11
C VAL A 23 -18.25 8.05 -7.66
N ALA A 24 -18.62 8.55 -8.83
CA ALA A 24 -19.97 8.38 -9.39
C ALA A 24 -20.39 6.91 -9.64
N TRP A 25 -19.43 6.01 -9.83
CA TRP A 25 -19.66 4.58 -10.00
C TRP A 25 -19.68 3.80 -8.67
N GLY A 26 -19.33 4.47 -7.57
CA GLY A 26 -19.22 3.89 -6.24
C GLY A 26 -20.57 3.66 -5.60
N ARG A 27 -20.56 2.96 -4.45
CA ARG A 27 -21.76 2.72 -3.66
C ARG A 27 -22.42 4.03 -3.23
N LYS A 28 -23.75 4.04 -3.22
CA LYS A 28 -24.55 5.27 -3.00
C LYS A 28 -24.40 5.85 -1.61
N GLU A 29 -24.11 5.03 -0.61
CA GLU A 29 -23.97 5.51 0.77
C GLU A 29 -22.58 6.12 1.06
N GLY A 30 -21.66 6.11 0.09
CA GLY A 30 -20.32 6.66 0.24
C GLY A 30 -19.42 5.87 1.20
N GLY A 31 -18.49 6.56 1.87
CA GLY A 31 -17.52 5.95 2.78
C GLY A 31 -16.43 5.16 2.06
N PHE A 32 -15.76 4.23 2.76
CA PHE A 32 -14.81 3.27 2.18
C PHE A 32 -13.77 3.87 1.23
N MET A 33 -13.16 4.99 1.61
CA MET A 33 -11.97 5.54 0.95
C MET A 33 -10.73 4.96 1.64
N TRP A 34 -10.59 3.63 1.54
CA TRP A 34 -9.54 2.88 2.21
C TRP A 34 -8.20 2.99 1.48
N ALA A 35 -7.15 2.44 2.11
CA ALA A 35 -5.78 2.23 1.63
C ALA A 35 -5.50 2.66 0.18
N PRO A 36 -5.28 3.95 -0.06
CA PRO A 36 -4.93 4.41 -1.40
C PRO A 36 -3.42 4.28 -1.65
N ASP A 37 -3.04 4.33 -2.92
CA ASP A 37 -1.66 4.53 -3.34
C ASP A 37 -1.58 5.56 -4.48
N CYS A 38 -0.40 6.14 -4.71
CA CYS A 38 -0.19 7.17 -5.70
C CYS A 38 1.11 6.98 -6.50
N ALA A 39 1.04 7.19 -7.81
CA ALA A 39 2.19 7.20 -8.70
C ALA A 39 2.24 8.47 -9.55
N TYR A 40 3.44 8.88 -9.95
CA TYR A 40 3.64 10.00 -10.86
C TYR A 40 4.27 9.51 -12.17
N LYS A 41 3.66 9.82 -13.31
CA LYS A 41 4.21 9.51 -14.65
C LYS A 41 3.85 10.64 -15.61
N ASN A 42 4.84 11.13 -16.36
CA ASN A 42 4.67 12.08 -17.47
C ASN A 42 3.86 13.35 -17.13
N GLY A 43 4.09 13.94 -15.94
CA GLY A 43 3.40 15.16 -15.53
C GLY A 43 2.06 14.94 -14.84
N THR A 44 1.65 13.69 -14.65
CA THR A 44 0.35 13.35 -14.06
C THR A 44 0.56 12.52 -12.80
N TYR A 45 -0.13 12.89 -11.73
CA TYR A 45 -0.33 12.07 -10.55
C TYR A 45 -1.55 11.18 -10.75
N TYR A 46 -1.38 9.90 -10.46
CA TYR A 46 -2.41 8.86 -10.51
C TYR A 46 -2.64 8.38 -9.09
N PHE A 47 -3.83 8.59 -8.56
CA PHE A 47 -4.24 8.18 -7.23
C PHE A 47 -5.19 6.99 -7.34
N TYR A 48 -4.73 5.85 -6.86
CA TYR A 48 -5.43 4.57 -6.89
C TYR A 48 -6.11 4.36 -5.54
N PHE A 49 -7.38 3.95 -5.56
CA PHE A 49 -8.14 3.79 -4.32
C PHE A 49 -9.11 2.61 -4.44
N PRO A 50 -9.19 1.73 -3.43
CA PRO A 50 -10.21 0.70 -3.36
C PRO A 50 -11.55 1.32 -2.95
N HIS A 51 -12.61 1.01 -3.68
CA HIS A 51 -13.97 1.42 -3.33
C HIS A 51 -15.00 0.43 -3.88
N PRO A 52 -16.02 0.03 -3.10
CA PRO A 52 -17.07 -0.87 -3.57
C PRO A 52 -18.06 -0.15 -4.50
N SER A 53 -18.54 -0.83 -5.54
CA SER A 53 -19.55 -0.30 -6.46
C SER A 53 -20.99 -0.50 -5.98
N GLU A 54 -21.22 -1.41 -5.03
CA GLU A 54 -22.57 -1.79 -4.56
C GLU A 54 -22.70 -1.66 -3.03
N THR A 55 -23.93 -1.58 -2.54
CA THR A 55 -24.24 -1.59 -1.09
C THR A 55 -23.75 -2.87 -0.41
N ALA A 56 -23.93 -4.02 -1.08
CA ALA A 56 -23.32 -5.29 -0.68
C ALA A 56 -21.86 -5.30 -1.13
N TRP A 57 -20.98 -4.86 -0.23
CA TRP A 57 -19.60 -4.47 -0.58
C TRP A 57 -18.62 -5.64 -0.66
N ASN A 58 -18.89 -6.77 0.01
CA ASN A 58 -17.95 -7.91 0.13
C ASN A 58 -17.35 -8.35 -1.23
N ASP A 59 -18.16 -8.36 -2.30
CA ASP A 59 -17.76 -8.86 -3.63
C ASP A 59 -17.84 -7.78 -4.73
N SER A 60 -17.93 -6.50 -4.36
CA SER A 60 -18.07 -5.39 -5.32
C SER A 60 -16.93 -4.38 -5.30
N TRP A 61 -15.80 -4.72 -4.67
CA TRP A 61 -14.60 -3.89 -4.67
C TRP A 61 -14.07 -3.65 -6.08
N LYS A 62 -13.63 -2.41 -6.32
CA LYS A 62 -12.93 -1.96 -7.52
C LYS A 62 -11.74 -1.10 -7.12
N ILE A 63 -10.70 -1.11 -7.94
CA ILE A 63 -9.59 -0.15 -7.82
C ILE A 63 -9.88 1.03 -8.73
N GLY A 64 -10.35 2.11 -8.12
CA GLY A 64 -10.56 3.40 -8.74
C GLY A 64 -9.24 4.09 -9.10
N VAL A 65 -9.29 4.96 -10.11
CA VAL A 65 -8.17 5.85 -10.45
C VAL A 65 -8.69 7.28 -10.57
N ALA A 66 -8.04 8.19 -9.85
CA ALA A 66 -8.19 9.63 -10.02
C ALA A 66 -6.87 10.24 -10.51
N THR A 67 -6.94 11.32 -11.27
CA THR A 67 -5.74 11.97 -11.82
C THR A 67 -5.68 13.46 -11.48
N SER A 68 -4.46 13.96 -11.32
CA SER A 68 -4.18 15.39 -11.15
C SER A 68 -2.86 15.79 -11.80
N ARG A 69 -2.69 17.09 -12.04
CA ARG A 69 -1.41 17.71 -12.39
C ARG A 69 -0.62 18.16 -11.16
N TYR A 70 -1.23 18.08 -9.99
CA TYR A 70 -0.67 18.49 -8.70
C TYR A 70 -0.67 17.31 -7.72
N PRO A 71 0.32 17.20 -6.82
CA PRO A 71 0.39 16.11 -5.85
C PRO A 71 -0.69 16.17 -4.77
N ASP A 72 -1.30 17.34 -4.58
CA ASP A 72 -2.00 17.71 -3.34
C ASP A 72 -3.43 18.25 -3.57
N ARG A 73 -3.89 18.36 -4.82
CA ARG A 73 -5.20 18.96 -5.15
C ARG A 73 -5.70 18.56 -6.53
N ASP A 74 -6.93 18.95 -6.86
CA ASP A 74 -7.55 18.81 -8.19
C ASP A 74 -7.63 17.38 -8.76
N PHE A 75 -7.67 16.37 -7.88
CA PHE A 75 -7.86 15.00 -8.32
C PHE A 75 -9.27 14.79 -8.90
N LYS A 76 -9.32 14.20 -10.10
CA LYS A 76 -10.56 13.88 -10.81
C LYS A 76 -10.64 12.39 -11.09
N VAL A 77 -11.73 11.76 -10.62
CA VAL A 77 -12.00 10.33 -10.86
C VAL A 77 -12.14 10.08 -12.37
N GLN A 78 -11.34 9.14 -12.88
CA GLN A 78 -11.37 8.69 -14.28
C GLN A 78 -12.21 7.43 -14.47
N GLY A 79 -12.39 6.66 -13.40
CA GLY A 79 -13.11 5.38 -13.42
C GLY A 79 -12.44 4.39 -12.49
N TYR A 80 -12.44 3.12 -12.89
CA TYR A 80 -11.74 2.04 -12.21
C TYR A 80 -11.11 1.10 -13.25
N ILE A 81 -10.05 0.40 -12.85
CA ILE A 81 -9.32 -0.51 -13.72
C ILE A 81 -10.16 -1.77 -13.94
N LYS A 82 -10.34 -2.16 -15.20
CA LYS A 82 -11.13 -3.34 -15.58
C LYS A 82 -10.28 -4.61 -15.49
N GLY A 83 -10.93 -5.74 -15.21
CA GLY A 83 -10.29 -7.06 -15.20
C GLY A 83 -9.55 -7.43 -13.91
N MET A 84 -9.60 -6.58 -12.89
CA MET A 84 -9.10 -6.90 -11.55
C MET A 84 -10.18 -7.63 -10.73
N ASP A 85 -9.74 -8.55 -9.86
CA ASP A 85 -10.62 -9.21 -8.90
C ASP A 85 -11.17 -8.20 -7.90
N SER A 86 -12.28 -8.57 -7.24
CA SER A 86 -12.87 -7.77 -6.15
C SER A 86 -12.04 -7.91 -4.88
N LEU A 87 -10.93 -7.17 -4.82
CA LEU A 87 -9.98 -7.09 -3.71
C LEU A 87 -9.64 -5.62 -3.41
N ILE A 88 -8.88 -5.38 -2.34
CA ILE A 88 -8.54 -4.06 -1.80
C ILE A 88 -7.03 -3.76 -1.92
N ASP A 89 -6.60 -2.66 -1.30
CA ASP A 89 -5.20 -2.29 -1.07
C ASP A 89 -4.31 -2.29 -2.32
N PRO A 90 -4.59 -1.40 -3.29
CA PRO A 90 -3.74 -1.24 -4.45
C PRO A 90 -2.34 -0.75 -4.06
N CYS A 91 -1.33 -1.25 -4.76
CA CYS A 91 0.01 -0.68 -4.79
C CYS A 91 0.48 -0.56 -6.23
N VAL A 92 1.10 0.56 -6.61
CA VAL A 92 1.61 0.83 -7.94
C VAL A 92 3.10 1.08 -7.89
N PHE A 93 3.83 0.35 -8.73
CA PHE A 93 5.27 0.42 -8.84
C PHE A 93 5.65 0.71 -10.29
N ILE A 94 6.53 1.70 -10.51
CA ILE A 94 7.09 1.99 -11.83
C ILE A 94 8.56 1.61 -11.78
N ASP A 95 8.94 0.66 -12.63
CA ASP A 95 10.31 0.16 -12.68
C ASP A 95 11.23 1.12 -13.47
N ASP A 96 12.54 0.89 -13.38
CA ASP A 96 13.57 1.73 -13.99
C ASP A 96 13.46 1.81 -15.53
N ASP A 97 12.85 0.79 -16.16
CA ASP A 97 12.60 0.74 -17.60
C ASP A 97 11.31 1.48 -18.02
N GLY A 98 10.56 2.03 -17.06
CA GLY A 98 9.32 2.76 -17.26
C GLY A 98 8.06 1.88 -17.29
N GLN A 99 8.21 0.55 -17.21
CA GLN A 99 7.09 -0.37 -17.06
C GLN A 99 6.42 -0.16 -15.71
N ALA A 100 5.11 0.09 -15.74
CA ALA A 100 4.31 0.19 -14.54
C ALA A 100 3.67 -1.16 -14.19
N TYR A 101 3.54 -1.42 -12.90
CA TYR A 101 2.94 -2.59 -12.31
C TYR A 101 1.90 -2.15 -11.29
N ILE A 102 0.84 -2.95 -11.15
CA ILE A 102 -0.13 -2.79 -10.08
C ILE A 102 -0.28 -4.10 -9.33
N TYR A 103 -0.34 -4.00 -8.01
CA TYR A 103 -0.61 -5.06 -7.06
C TYR A 103 -1.89 -4.70 -6.31
N HIS A 104 -2.58 -5.71 -5.80
CA HIS A 104 -3.67 -5.53 -4.85
C HIS A 104 -3.87 -6.82 -4.08
N GLY A 105 -4.44 -6.72 -2.88
CA GLY A 105 -4.67 -7.91 -2.08
C GLY A 105 -5.49 -7.70 -0.83
N GLY A 106 -6.10 -8.78 -0.38
CA GLY A 106 -6.91 -8.85 0.84
C GLY A 106 -7.42 -10.29 1.02
N GLY A 107 -7.80 -10.65 2.23
CA GLY A 107 -8.37 -11.97 2.53
C GLY A 107 -7.44 -13.14 2.16
N GLY A 108 -6.12 -12.96 2.30
CA GLY A 108 -5.14 -14.02 2.03
C GLY A 108 -4.71 -14.16 0.57
N ILE A 109 -5.14 -13.25 -0.30
CA ILE A 109 -4.81 -13.26 -1.72
C ILE A 109 -4.11 -11.95 -2.09
N CYS A 110 -2.93 -12.07 -2.70
CA CYS A 110 -2.24 -10.97 -3.37
C CYS A 110 -2.10 -11.29 -4.86
N LYS A 111 -2.42 -10.31 -5.70
CA LYS A 111 -2.21 -10.38 -7.15
C LYS A 111 -1.39 -9.20 -7.66
N GLY A 112 -0.64 -9.40 -8.73
CA GLY A 112 0.18 -8.38 -9.40
C GLY A 112 0.12 -8.53 -10.92
N GLY A 113 0.17 -7.43 -11.65
CA GLY A 113 0.15 -7.41 -13.12
C GLY A 113 0.74 -6.13 -13.68
N LYS A 114 0.96 -6.09 -15.00
CA LYS A 114 1.45 -4.90 -15.69
C LYS A 114 0.31 -3.92 -15.94
N LEU A 115 0.64 -2.63 -15.93
CA LEU A 115 -0.20 -1.57 -16.45
C LEU A 115 0.29 -1.15 -17.83
N LYS A 116 -0.63 -0.77 -18.71
CA LYS A 116 -0.31 -0.03 -19.94
C LYS A 116 0.26 1.34 -19.59
N ASP A 117 0.86 2.00 -20.57
CA ASP A 117 1.45 3.34 -20.40
C ASP A 117 0.47 4.43 -19.92
N ASN A 118 -0.83 4.24 -20.14
CA ASN A 118 -1.85 5.16 -19.65
C ASN A 118 -2.13 5.05 -18.14
N MET A 119 -1.50 4.08 -17.46
CA MET A 119 -1.58 3.85 -16.00
C MET A 119 -2.98 3.48 -15.48
N MET A 120 -3.95 3.20 -16.37
CA MET A 120 -5.36 2.98 -16.02
C MET A 120 -5.94 1.69 -16.58
N GLU A 121 -5.17 0.95 -17.37
CA GLU A 121 -5.56 -0.33 -17.95
C GLU A 121 -4.49 -1.38 -17.66
N LEU A 122 -4.93 -2.61 -17.41
CA LEU A 122 -4.04 -3.76 -17.33
C LEU A 122 -3.42 -4.04 -18.71
N ASP A 123 -2.15 -4.44 -18.69
CA ASP A 123 -1.43 -4.99 -19.85
C ASP A 123 -1.22 -6.50 -19.64
N GLY A 124 -2.28 -7.27 -19.91
CA GLY A 124 -2.32 -8.71 -19.69
C GLY A 124 -3.06 -9.11 -18.42
N GLU A 125 -2.78 -10.32 -17.92
CA GLU A 125 -3.46 -10.92 -16.78
C GLU A 125 -2.79 -10.58 -15.44
N MET A 126 -3.59 -10.55 -14.38
CA MET A 126 -3.10 -10.47 -13.01
C MET A 126 -2.65 -11.85 -12.54
N LEU A 127 -1.40 -11.96 -12.11
CA LEU A 127 -0.81 -13.17 -11.56
C LEU A 127 -0.99 -13.22 -10.05
N ARG A 128 -1.10 -14.41 -9.46
CA ARG A 128 -1.00 -14.57 -8.01
C ARG A 128 0.46 -14.36 -7.59
N MET A 129 0.69 -13.58 -6.54
CA MET A 129 2.03 -13.39 -5.98
C MET A 129 2.40 -14.62 -5.14
N GLU A 130 3.04 -15.59 -5.79
CA GLU A 130 3.46 -16.84 -5.15
C GLU A 130 4.70 -16.66 -4.27
N GLY A 131 4.80 -17.46 -3.22
CA GLY A 131 5.94 -17.46 -2.29
C GLY A 131 5.81 -16.50 -1.10
N LEU A 132 4.68 -15.80 -0.98
CA LEU A 132 4.30 -15.07 0.23
C LEU A 132 3.84 -16.05 1.32
N VAL A 133 4.21 -15.76 2.56
CA VAL A 133 3.85 -16.54 3.75
C VAL A 133 2.90 -15.73 4.61
N ASP A 134 1.75 -16.31 4.94
CA ASP A 134 0.75 -15.71 5.83
C ASP A 134 0.31 -14.30 5.39
N PHE A 135 0.09 -14.10 4.09
CA PHE A 135 -0.41 -12.83 3.58
C PHE A 135 -1.80 -12.54 4.15
N HIS A 136 -2.05 -11.32 4.62
CA HIS A 136 -3.37 -10.82 4.99
C HIS A 136 -3.85 -9.79 3.95
N GLU A 137 -3.19 -8.63 3.90
CA GLU A 137 -3.50 -7.49 3.03
C GLU A 137 -2.28 -6.55 2.85
N ALA A 138 -2.51 -5.29 2.43
CA ALA A 138 -1.51 -4.21 2.41
C ALA A 138 -0.23 -4.47 1.61
N PRO A 139 -0.28 -4.95 0.34
CA PRO A 139 0.92 -5.12 -0.45
C PRO A 139 1.59 -3.77 -0.72
N TRP A 140 2.91 -3.72 -0.57
CA TRP A 140 3.74 -2.58 -0.99
C TRP A 140 4.99 -3.10 -1.70
N VAL A 141 5.27 -2.55 -2.89
CA VAL A 141 6.43 -2.95 -3.70
C VAL A 141 7.40 -1.79 -3.88
N HIS A 142 8.67 -2.06 -3.57
CA HIS A 142 9.77 -1.14 -3.85
C HIS A 142 11.00 -1.92 -4.35
N LYS A 143 11.98 -1.19 -4.89
CA LYS A 143 13.21 -1.75 -5.43
C LYS A 143 14.42 -1.27 -4.62
N TYR A 144 15.31 -2.19 -4.27
CA TYR A 144 16.57 -1.87 -3.58
C TYR A 144 17.70 -2.76 -4.15
N ASN A 145 18.80 -2.12 -4.58
CA ASN A 145 19.97 -2.79 -5.17
C ASN A 145 19.63 -3.82 -6.26
N GLY A 146 18.72 -3.45 -7.18
CA GLY A 146 18.34 -4.29 -8.32
C GLY A 146 17.43 -5.48 -7.98
N LYS A 147 16.94 -5.57 -6.74
CA LYS A 147 15.96 -6.57 -6.29
C LYS A 147 14.64 -5.89 -5.94
N TYR A 148 13.55 -6.63 -6.10
CA TYR A 148 12.21 -6.20 -5.76
C TYR A 148 11.84 -6.72 -4.38
N TYR A 149 11.19 -5.90 -3.59
CA TYR A 149 10.73 -6.20 -2.23
C TYR A 149 9.22 -6.02 -2.23
N LEU A 150 8.51 -7.04 -1.74
CA LEU A 150 7.06 -6.96 -1.50
C LEU A 150 6.84 -7.10 0.00
N SER A 151 6.49 -6.00 0.67
CA SER A 151 6.05 -5.99 2.06
C SER A 151 4.53 -6.09 2.17
N TYR A 152 4.03 -6.69 3.25
CA TYR A 152 2.61 -6.95 3.45
C TYR A 152 2.30 -7.24 4.92
N SER A 153 1.04 -7.09 5.32
CA SER A 153 0.59 -7.44 6.67
C SER A 153 0.27 -8.93 6.80
N ASP A 154 0.52 -9.50 7.98
CA ASP A 154 0.23 -10.91 8.28
C ASP A 154 -1.03 -11.10 9.14
N ASN A 155 -1.44 -12.36 9.38
CA ASN A 155 -2.62 -12.66 10.19
C ASN A 155 -2.28 -12.84 11.69
N HIS A 156 -1.19 -12.25 12.18
CA HIS A 156 -0.83 -12.37 13.59
C HIS A 156 -1.94 -11.83 14.51
N ASP A 157 -2.15 -12.54 15.61
CA ASP A 157 -3.15 -12.25 16.65
C ASP A 157 -2.48 -12.49 18.01
N GLU A 158 -2.73 -11.60 18.99
CA GLU A 158 -2.08 -11.66 20.30
C GLU A 158 -2.32 -12.98 21.07
N ASN A 159 -3.36 -13.73 20.71
CA ASN A 159 -3.71 -15.02 21.30
C ASN A 159 -2.93 -16.20 20.71
N MET A 160 -2.05 -15.97 19.72
CA MET A 160 -1.20 -17.01 19.13
C MET A 160 -0.08 -17.51 20.06
N ASN A 161 0.09 -16.92 21.25
CA ASN A 161 1.02 -17.36 22.30
C ASN A 161 2.49 -17.47 21.86
N ASP A 162 2.93 -16.69 20.88
CA ASP A 162 4.34 -16.64 20.44
C ASP A 162 5.19 -15.65 21.26
N GLY A 163 4.59 -15.00 22.26
CA GLY A 163 5.24 -14.04 23.16
C GLY A 163 5.25 -12.60 22.64
N VAL A 164 4.69 -12.35 21.45
CA VAL A 164 4.49 -11.02 20.89
C VAL A 164 3.07 -10.54 21.21
N LYS A 165 2.93 -9.27 21.61
CA LYS A 165 1.62 -8.64 21.86
C LYS A 165 1.18 -7.84 20.65
N GLY A 166 -0.13 -7.72 20.48
CA GLY A 166 -0.77 -7.00 19.37
C GLY A 166 -1.05 -7.90 18.18
N ASP A 167 -1.61 -7.30 17.14
CA ASP A 167 -2.17 -8.01 15.99
C ASP A 167 -1.20 -8.01 14.81
N ASN A 168 -1.62 -7.57 13.61
CA ASN A 168 -0.85 -7.81 12.40
C ASN A 168 0.60 -7.28 12.47
N ARG A 169 1.52 -8.09 11.99
CA ARG A 169 2.93 -7.74 11.77
C ARG A 169 3.14 -7.39 10.30
N MET A 170 4.24 -6.71 10.00
CA MET A 170 4.67 -6.54 8.61
C MET A 170 5.75 -7.55 8.25
N ARG A 171 5.46 -8.34 7.20
CA ARG A 171 6.37 -9.29 6.57
C ARG A 171 6.86 -8.75 5.24
N TYR A 172 7.90 -9.37 4.70
CA TYR A 172 8.35 -9.06 3.34
C TYR A 172 8.96 -10.26 2.63
N ALA A 173 8.98 -10.17 1.31
CA ALA A 173 9.61 -11.13 0.43
C ALA A 173 10.45 -10.41 -0.64
N ILE A 174 11.48 -11.09 -1.15
CA ILE A 174 12.39 -10.55 -2.18
C ILE A 174 12.26 -11.36 -3.47
N SER A 175 12.32 -10.70 -4.61
CA SER A 175 12.40 -11.32 -5.93
C SER A 175 13.40 -10.63 -6.87
N ASP A 176 13.79 -11.38 -7.89
CA ASP A 176 14.58 -10.90 -9.03
C ASP A 176 13.70 -10.30 -10.13
N SER A 177 12.38 -10.42 -10.01
CA SER A 177 11.38 -9.96 -10.96
C SER A 177 10.24 -9.25 -10.22
N PRO A 178 9.65 -8.19 -10.79
CA PRO A 178 8.57 -7.45 -10.14
C PRO A 178 7.31 -8.30 -9.96
N LEU A 179 7.15 -9.41 -10.67
CA LEU A 179 5.98 -10.31 -10.54
C LEU A 179 6.32 -11.65 -9.87
N GLY A 180 7.48 -11.74 -9.22
CA GLY A 180 7.92 -12.95 -8.55
C GLY A 180 8.61 -13.98 -9.46
N PRO A 181 8.78 -15.23 -8.99
CA PRO A 181 8.33 -15.72 -7.68
C PRO A 181 9.03 -15.02 -6.52
N TRP A 182 8.34 -14.92 -5.38
CA TRP A 182 8.83 -14.22 -4.20
C TRP A 182 9.46 -15.19 -3.20
N LYS A 183 10.51 -14.76 -2.50
CA LYS A 183 11.11 -15.50 -1.40
C LYS A 183 10.90 -14.72 -0.10
N HIS A 184 10.02 -15.21 0.77
CA HIS A 184 9.78 -14.64 2.10
C HIS A 184 11.08 -14.54 2.93
N GLN A 185 11.25 -13.41 3.62
CA GLN A 185 12.45 -13.08 4.39
C GLN A 185 12.17 -12.85 5.90
N GLY A 186 10.93 -13.01 6.34
CA GLY A 186 10.55 -12.83 7.74
C GLY A 186 9.77 -11.55 7.99
N ILE A 187 9.75 -11.17 9.27
CA ILE A 187 9.07 -10.00 9.80
C ILE A 187 10.07 -8.84 9.84
N TYR A 188 9.67 -7.66 9.38
CA TYR A 188 10.46 -6.43 9.49
C TYR A 188 9.83 -5.38 10.40
N MET A 189 8.58 -5.58 10.84
CA MET A 189 7.93 -4.74 11.83
C MET A 189 7.02 -5.59 12.72
N GLU A 190 7.25 -5.53 14.02
CA GLU A 190 6.35 -6.09 15.03
C GLU A 190 5.01 -5.32 15.08
N PRO A 191 3.99 -5.83 15.81
CA PRO A 191 2.70 -5.16 15.87
C PRO A 191 2.82 -3.74 16.43
N THR A 192 1.84 -2.91 16.07
CA THR A 192 1.68 -1.57 16.65
C THR A 192 0.67 -1.66 17.81
N ASP A 193 0.20 -0.53 18.33
CA ASP A 193 -0.97 -0.50 19.22
C ASP A 193 -2.30 -0.41 18.45
N SER A 194 -2.31 -0.84 17.18
CA SER A 194 -3.50 -0.96 16.35
C SER A 194 -3.74 -2.39 15.88
N TYR A 195 -5.02 -2.77 15.72
CA TYR A 195 -5.43 -4.08 15.20
C TYR A 195 -4.90 -4.39 13.79
N THR A 196 -4.74 -3.35 12.96
CA THR A 196 -4.18 -3.51 11.60
C THR A 196 -2.77 -2.96 11.57
N ASN A 197 -1.95 -3.46 10.65
CA ASN A 197 -0.69 -2.84 10.28
C ASN A 197 -0.66 -2.69 8.76
N HIS A 198 -0.26 -1.51 8.29
CA HIS A 198 -0.28 -1.14 6.88
C HIS A 198 0.78 -0.07 6.70
N GLY A 199 1.54 -0.11 5.60
CA GLY A 199 2.59 0.85 5.41
C GLY A 199 3.20 0.88 4.02
N SER A 200 4.17 1.77 3.87
CA SER A 200 5.01 1.88 2.68
C SER A 200 6.47 2.06 3.08
N ILE A 201 7.37 1.66 2.19
CA ILE A 201 8.82 1.83 2.34
C ILE A 201 9.31 2.70 1.19
N VAL A 202 9.88 3.86 1.52
CA VAL A 202 10.30 4.87 0.53
C VAL A 202 11.72 5.34 0.81
N GLU A 203 12.44 5.66 -0.26
CA GLU A 203 13.70 6.39 -0.18
C GLU A 203 13.44 7.89 -0.33
N TYR A 204 14.01 8.69 0.57
CA TYR A 204 13.98 10.14 0.49
C TYR A 204 15.33 10.72 0.89
N LYS A 205 15.92 11.52 0.00
CA LYS A 205 17.23 12.18 0.20
C LYS A 205 18.35 11.20 0.61
N GLY A 206 18.33 9.98 0.07
CA GLY A 206 19.34 8.94 0.31
C GLY A 206 19.16 8.17 1.63
N GLU A 207 18.05 8.38 2.34
CA GLU A 207 17.67 7.61 3.52
C GLU A 207 16.38 6.83 3.26
N TRP A 208 16.24 5.66 3.90
CA TRP A 208 15.06 4.82 3.79
C TRP A 208 14.15 4.99 4.99
N PHE A 209 12.85 5.03 4.73
CA PHE A 209 11.81 5.24 5.73
C PHE A 209 10.71 4.19 5.59
N ALA A 210 10.24 3.67 6.72
CA ALA A 210 9.03 2.88 6.81
C ALA A 210 7.92 3.78 7.36
N PHE A 211 6.92 4.05 6.52
CA PHE A 211 5.65 4.64 6.93
C PHE A 211 4.71 3.54 7.37
N TYR A 212 3.97 3.79 8.44
CA TYR A 212 2.96 2.88 8.97
C TYR A 212 1.89 3.67 9.74
N HIS A 213 1.00 3.02 10.46
CA HIS A 213 0.07 3.68 11.37
C HIS A 213 0.06 3.04 12.75
N ASN A 214 -0.47 3.75 13.73
CA ASN A 214 -0.76 3.24 15.06
C ASN A 214 -2.06 3.87 15.61
N SER A 215 -2.46 3.51 16.82
CA SER A 215 -3.63 4.08 17.52
C SER A 215 -3.23 4.98 18.71
N ALA A 216 -1.94 5.28 18.89
CA ALA A 216 -1.42 5.93 20.10
C ALA A 216 -2.07 7.28 20.46
N LEU A 217 -2.47 8.08 19.45
CA LEU A 217 -3.12 9.39 19.68
C LEU A 217 -4.59 9.28 20.08
N SER A 218 -5.30 8.27 19.57
CA SER A 218 -6.76 8.13 19.75
C SER A 218 -7.14 7.07 20.77
N ASN A 219 -6.24 6.11 21.03
CA ASN A 219 -6.52 4.85 21.72
C ASN A 219 -7.71 4.09 21.11
N HIS A 220 -7.89 4.14 19.78
CA HIS A 220 -9.01 3.52 19.08
C HIS A 220 -8.62 3.04 17.67
N ASP A 221 -8.75 1.73 17.39
CA ASP A 221 -8.28 1.09 16.15
C ASP A 221 -8.89 1.61 14.83
N TRP A 222 -10.01 2.30 14.91
CA TRP A 222 -10.70 2.88 13.76
C TRP A 222 -10.32 4.34 13.54
N LEU A 223 -9.49 4.91 14.43
CA LEU A 223 -9.01 6.30 14.41
C LEU A 223 -7.47 6.31 14.47
N ARG A 224 -6.85 5.69 13.47
CA ARG A 224 -5.40 5.50 13.39
C ARG A 224 -4.66 6.79 13.03
N SER A 225 -3.37 6.84 13.31
CA SER A 225 -2.46 7.95 13.05
C SER A 225 -1.21 7.46 12.32
N ILE A 226 -0.77 8.21 11.30
CA ILE A 226 0.42 7.86 10.52
C ILE A 226 1.68 8.01 11.38
N CYS A 227 2.64 7.11 11.20
CA CYS A 227 3.96 7.12 11.80
C CYS A 227 5.03 6.93 10.72
N VAL A 228 6.25 7.36 11.01
CA VAL A 228 7.40 7.14 10.14
C VAL A 228 8.63 6.88 11.00
N ASP A 229 9.38 5.84 10.65
CA ASP A 229 10.68 5.55 11.25
C ASP A 229 11.70 5.20 10.16
N ARG A 230 12.98 5.39 10.48
CA ARG A 230 14.06 4.99 9.56
C ARG A 230 14.10 3.47 9.39
N LEU A 231 14.33 3.03 8.16
CA LEU A 231 14.54 1.66 7.78
C LEU A 231 15.99 1.45 7.35
N TYR A 232 16.56 0.30 7.71
CA TYR A 232 17.94 -0.04 7.37
C TYR A 232 17.99 -1.42 6.73
N TYR A 233 18.83 -1.56 5.71
CA TYR A 233 19.15 -2.84 5.10
C TYR A 233 20.46 -3.39 5.67
N ASN A 234 20.52 -4.71 5.80
CA ASN A 234 21.76 -5.45 6.02
C ASN A 234 22.55 -5.56 4.71
N GLU A 235 23.82 -5.97 4.81
CA GLU A 235 24.70 -6.14 3.66
C GLU A 235 24.19 -7.18 2.65
N ASP A 236 23.43 -8.18 3.12
CA ASP A 236 22.83 -9.22 2.28
C ASP A 236 21.51 -8.80 1.61
N GLY A 237 21.06 -7.55 1.83
CA GLY A 237 19.81 -7.00 1.32
C GLY A 237 18.59 -7.26 2.22
N THR A 238 18.70 -8.03 3.30
CA THR A 238 17.58 -8.19 4.24
C THR A 238 17.29 -6.87 4.98
N ILE A 239 16.03 -6.65 5.35
CA ILE A 239 15.59 -5.48 6.12
C ILE A 239 15.80 -5.75 7.61
N GLN A 240 16.39 -4.80 8.33
CA GLN A 240 16.45 -4.82 9.79
C GLN A 240 15.07 -4.53 10.40
N MET A 241 14.77 -5.17 11.53
CA MET A 241 13.54 -4.89 12.29
C MET A 241 13.41 -3.37 12.56
N VAL A 242 12.29 -2.79 12.11
CA VAL A 242 11.97 -1.38 12.31
C VAL A 242 11.77 -1.12 13.79
N LYS A 243 12.47 -0.11 14.29
CA LYS A 243 12.33 0.36 15.67
C LYS A 243 11.29 1.45 15.72
N GLN A 244 10.05 1.07 16.01
CA GLN A 244 8.95 2.01 16.22
C GLN A 244 9.27 2.96 17.38
N ARG A 245 9.27 4.27 17.14
CA ARG A 245 9.49 5.29 18.18
C ARG A 245 8.18 5.96 18.54
N LYS A 246 8.02 6.25 19.83
CA LYS A 246 6.92 7.05 20.37
C LYS A 246 7.36 8.49 20.58
#